data_AF-A0A2Y9JDC0-F1
#
_entry.id   AF-A0A2Y9JDC0-F1
#
_cell.length_a   1.000
_cell.length_b   1.000
_cell.length_c   1.000
_cell.angle_alpha   90.00
_cell.angle_beta   90.00
_cell.angle_gamma   90.00
#
_symmetry.space_group_name_H-M   'P 1'
#
loop_
_entity.id
_entity.type
_entity.pdbx_description
1 polymer ?
#
loop_
_entity_poly.entity_id
_entity_poly.type
_entity_poly.pdbx_seq_one_letter_code
_entity_poly.pdbx_strand_id
1 'polypeptide(L)'
;MPSFVKMSDLATYLEEKRSGVILIKAQISELVIPVPAAQRIALCARSSLRSIFSSLPDIVYTGCAKCGLELETDKNKIYKQCYGCLPFTMKKLYYRPAVMTVADGIHEVCIHVGSKLMEKILFNISPDWLNRVIAPPSEVTFRAVAADLLHSLLAGGGAPCVVKLHSLFVLDENSCPLQREFSLLDLYPDSGEPGPSALL
;
A
#
# COMPACT_ATOMS: atom_id res chain seq x y z
N MET A 1 15.45 17.71 14.31
CA MET A 1 16.49 16.68 14.50
C MET A 1 16.10 15.47 13.66
N PRO A 2 16.96 14.94 12.79
CA PRO A 2 16.67 13.68 12.12
C PRO A 2 16.69 12.59 13.19
N SER A 3 15.59 11.87 13.37
CA SER A 3 15.61 10.65 14.16
C SER A 3 16.51 9.65 13.44
N PHE A 4 17.59 9.20 14.10
CA PHE A 4 18.38 8.07 13.62
C PHE A 4 17.49 6.83 13.73
N VAL A 5 16.74 6.53 12.67
CA VAL A 5 15.95 5.30 12.61
C VAL A 5 16.92 4.17 12.29
N LYS A 6 17.18 3.31 13.27
CA LYS A 6 18.07 2.15 13.13
C LYS A 6 17.38 1.09 12.27
N MET A 7 18.07 0.59 11.24
CA MET A 7 17.63 -0.58 10.50
C MET A 7 17.71 -1.80 11.42
N SER A 8 16.62 -2.56 11.50
CA SER A 8 16.52 -3.73 12.36
C SER A 8 16.01 -4.92 11.56
N ASP A 9 16.45 -6.11 11.94
CA ASP A 9 15.90 -7.37 11.47
C ASP A 9 14.48 -7.57 12.05
N LEU A 10 13.57 -8.20 11.29
CA LEU A 10 12.19 -8.37 11.71
C LEU A 10 12.06 -9.24 12.97
N ALA A 11 12.87 -10.30 13.10
CA ALA A 11 12.85 -11.19 14.27
C ALA A 11 13.27 -10.44 15.54
N THR A 12 14.43 -9.79 15.48
CA THR A 12 14.98 -9.00 16.59
C THR A 12 13.97 -7.96 17.06
N TYR A 13 13.33 -7.29 16.10
CA TYR A 13 12.37 -6.25 16.40
C TYR A 13 11.09 -6.78 17.07
N LEU A 14 10.59 -7.93 16.63
CA LEU A 14 9.41 -8.57 17.23
C LEU A 14 9.67 -9.04 18.67
N GLU A 15 10.91 -9.41 18.99
CA GLU A 15 11.34 -9.74 20.35
C GLU A 15 11.43 -8.51 21.25
N GLU A 16 11.95 -7.39 20.72
CA GLU A 16 12.09 -6.13 21.48
C GLU A 16 10.73 -5.55 21.90
N LYS A 17 9.66 -5.78 21.11
CA LYS A 17 8.29 -5.31 21.38
C LYS A 17 8.20 -3.80 21.65
N ARG A 18 9.06 -3.01 21.00
CA ARG A 18 9.14 -1.55 21.19
C ARG A 18 8.28 -0.81 20.18
N SER A 19 7.41 0.05 20.68
CA SER A 19 6.64 1.00 19.87
C SER A 19 7.54 2.12 19.33
N GLY A 20 7.26 2.58 18.11
CA GLY A 20 7.99 3.67 17.48
C GLY A 20 8.19 3.49 15.98
N VAL A 21 9.06 4.33 15.42
CA VAL A 21 9.42 4.29 13.99
C VAL A 21 10.62 3.39 13.79
N ILE A 22 10.50 2.44 12.87
CA ILE A 22 11.57 1.49 12.52
C ILE A 22 11.71 1.33 11.01
N LEU A 23 12.87 0.84 10.59
CA LEU A 23 13.19 0.45 9.24
C LEU A 23 13.51 -1.04 9.23
N ILE A 24 12.82 -1.82 8.41
CA ILE A 24 13.07 -3.25 8.23
C ILE A 24 13.34 -3.53 6.75
N LYS A 25 14.19 -4.51 6.47
CA LYS A 25 14.34 -5.06 5.13
C LYS A 25 13.46 -6.30 5.04
N ALA A 26 12.49 -6.30 4.14
CA ALA A 26 11.55 -7.41 4.00
C ALA A 26 11.00 -7.49 2.57
N GLN A 27 10.58 -8.68 2.17
CA GLN A 27 9.88 -8.91 0.90
C GLN A 27 8.39 -8.72 1.10
N ILE A 28 7.69 -8.24 0.08
CA ILE A 28 6.23 -8.12 0.13
C ILE A 28 5.62 -9.41 -0.42
N SER A 29 4.89 -10.13 0.42
CA SER A 29 4.28 -11.41 0.08
C SER A 29 2.86 -11.25 -0.46
N GLU A 30 2.09 -10.34 0.14
CA GLU A 30 0.68 -10.15 -0.16
C GLU A 30 0.24 -8.69 0.02
N LEU A 31 -0.75 -8.28 -0.79
CA LEU A 31 -1.48 -7.02 -0.62
C LEU A 31 -2.98 -7.30 -0.63
N VAL A 32 -3.65 -7.05 0.49
CA VAL A 32 -5.09 -7.25 0.67
C VAL A 32 -5.80 -5.91 0.75
N ILE A 33 -6.75 -5.69 -0.15
CA ILE A 33 -7.51 -4.44 -0.25
C ILE A 33 -8.96 -4.74 0.15
N PRO A 34 -9.44 -4.20 1.29
CA PRO A 34 -10.84 -4.30 1.66
C PRO A 34 -11.71 -3.51 0.67
N VAL A 35 -12.75 -4.16 0.15
CA VAL A 35 -13.73 -3.52 -0.73
C VAL A 35 -15.12 -3.56 -0.07
N PRO A 36 -16.08 -2.73 -0.54
CA PRO A 36 -17.43 -2.73 0.01
C PRO A 36 -18.09 -4.11 -0.05
N ALA A 37 -19.15 -4.31 0.75
CA ALA A 37 -19.87 -5.59 0.88
C ALA A 37 -19.05 -6.76 1.46
N ALA A 38 -18.10 -6.45 2.37
CA ALA A 38 -17.27 -7.43 3.09
C ALA A 38 -16.40 -8.33 2.17
N GLN A 39 -16.25 -7.95 0.91
CA GLN A 39 -15.36 -8.60 -0.02
C GLN A 39 -13.92 -8.06 0.15
N ARG A 40 -12.93 -8.82 -0.30
CA ARG A 40 -11.52 -8.45 -0.26
C ARG A 40 -10.84 -8.84 -1.57
N ILE A 41 -9.96 -7.98 -2.04
CA ILE A 41 -9.08 -8.25 -3.19
C ILE A 41 -7.72 -8.61 -2.61
N ALA A 42 -7.33 -9.88 -2.72
CA ALA A 42 -6.02 -10.35 -2.28
C ALA A 42 -5.11 -10.53 -3.50
N LEU A 43 -4.00 -9.80 -3.52
CA LEU A 43 -2.97 -9.86 -4.56
C LEU A 43 -1.72 -10.51 -3.95
N CYS A 44 -1.22 -11.56 -4.57
CA CYS A 44 -0.01 -12.28 -4.13
C CYS A 44 0.78 -12.76 -5.35
N ALA A 45 1.90 -13.46 -5.12
CA ALA A 45 2.73 -14.04 -6.18
C ALA A 45 1.99 -14.96 -7.17
N ARG A 46 0.82 -15.52 -6.79
CA ARG A 46 -0.01 -16.37 -7.66
C ARG A 46 -1.01 -15.58 -8.50
N SER A 47 -1.21 -14.30 -8.20
CA SER A 47 -2.16 -13.45 -8.90
C SER A 47 -1.63 -13.14 -10.30
N SER A 48 -2.36 -13.58 -11.32
CA SER A 48 -2.00 -13.25 -12.71
C SER A 48 -2.10 -11.75 -12.97
N LEU A 49 -1.27 -11.23 -13.87
CA LEU A 49 -1.35 -9.84 -14.32
C LEU A 49 -2.77 -9.46 -14.78
N ARG A 50 -3.47 -10.37 -15.48
CA ARG A 50 -4.85 -10.17 -15.92
C ARG A 50 -5.82 -9.99 -14.76
N SER A 51 -5.70 -10.78 -13.70
CA SER A 51 -6.54 -10.63 -12.50
C SER A 51 -6.25 -9.31 -11.77
N ILE A 52 -4.97 -8.93 -11.66
CA ILE A 52 -4.56 -7.65 -11.06
C ILE A 52 -5.17 -6.49 -11.87
N PHE A 53 -4.95 -6.48 -13.18
CA PHE A 53 -5.48 -5.46 -14.09
C PHE A 53 -7.01 -5.32 -14.00
N SER A 54 -7.73 -6.44 -13.90
CA SER A 54 -9.20 -6.46 -13.81
C SER A 54 -9.70 -5.91 -12.47
N SER A 55 -8.91 -6.04 -11.40
CA SER A 55 -9.25 -5.58 -10.05
C SER A 55 -8.96 -4.09 -9.80
N LEU A 56 -8.12 -3.46 -10.63
CA LEU A 56 -7.72 -2.05 -10.46
C LEU A 56 -8.87 -1.02 -10.37
N PRO A 57 -10.01 -1.19 -11.07
CA PRO A 57 -11.17 -0.30 -10.90
C PRO A 57 -11.80 -0.39 -9.51
N ASP A 58 -11.70 -1.54 -8.85
CA ASP A 58 -12.36 -1.80 -7.57
C ASP A 58 -11.51 -1.33 -6.37
N ILE A 59 -10.21 -1.11 -6.59
CA ILE A 59 -9.28 -0.59 -5.59
C ILE A 59 -9.33 0.94 -5.46
N VAL A 60 -10.20 1.62 -6.20
CA VAL A 60 -10.40 3.07 -6.07
C VAL A 60 -11.77 3.39 -5.51
N TYR A 61 -11.88 4.54 -4.84
CA TYR A 61 -13.13 5.03 -4.31
C TYR A 61 -13.21 6.55 -4.43
N THR A 62 -14.42 7.09 -4.50
CA THR A 62 -14.63 8.54 -4.47
C THR A 62 -14.84 8.99 -3.03
N GLY A 63 -14.00 9.93 -2.59
CA GLY A 63 -14.04 10.47 -1.24
C GLY A 63 -14.14 11.98 -1.20
N CYS A 64 -14.38 12.52 -0.01
CA CYS A 64 -14.31 13.95 0.28
C CYS A 64 -12.87 14.45 0.04
N ALA A 65 -12.70 15.50 -0.77
CA ALA A 65 -11.36 16.00 -1.08
C ALA A 65 -10.63 16.66 0.12
N LYS A 66 -11.32 16.89 1.25
CA LYS A 66 -10.75 17.47 2.48
C LYS A 66 -10.30 16.40 3.48
N CYS A 67 -11.18 15.44 3.83
CA CYS A 67 -10.89 14.42 4.84
C CYS A 67 -10.64 13.02 4.29
N GLY A 68 -10.88 12.78 2.99
CA GLY A 68 -10.71 11.46 2.37
C GLY A 68 -11.80 10.44 2.71
N LEU A 69 -12.85 10.82 3.46
CA LEU A 69 -13.98 9.93 3.77
C LEU A 69 -14.69 9.47 2.50
N GLU A 70 -14.88 8.17 2.34
CA GLU A 70 -15.62 7.59 1.22
C GLU A 70 -17.05 8.13 1.19
N LEU A 71 -17.45 8.67 0.02
CA LEU A 71 -18.76 9.28 -0.15
C LEU A 71 -19.75 8.23 -0.65
N GLU A 72 -20.82 8.05 0.11
CA GLU A 72 -21.96 7.26 -0.33
C GLU A 72 -22.69 7.93 -1.48
N THR A 73 -23.37 7.13 -2.29
CA THR A 73 -24.31 7.63 -3.31
C THR A 73 -25.75 7.44 -2.87
N ASP A 74 -26.62 8.36 -3.27
CA ASP A 74 -28.07 8.22 -3.09
C ASP A 74 -28.70 7.33 -4.18
N LYS A 75 -30.03 7.22 -4.16
CA LYS A 75 -30.81 6.43 -5.12
C LYS A 75 -30.61 6.87 -6.57
N ASN A 76 -30.20 8.12 -6.79
CA ASN A 76 -29.96 8.71 -8.11
C ASN A 76 -28.47 8.65 -8.52
N LYS A 77 -27.63 7.93 -7.76
CA LYS A 77 -26.17 7.85 -7.94
C LYS A 77 -25.46 9.21 -7.75
N ILE A 78 -26.07 10.11 -6.99
CA ILE A 78 -25.47 11.39 -6.63
C ILE A 78 -24.72 11.20 -5.31
N TYR A 79 -23.47 11.68 -5.25
CA TYR A 79 -22.68 11.62 -4.02
C TYR A 79 -23.30 12.48 -2.91
N LYS A 80 -23.49 11.88 -1.74
CA LYS A 80 -23.88 12.61 -0.54
C LYS A 80 -22.75 13.55 -0.11
N GLN A 81 -23.12 14.62 0.58
CA GLN A 81 -22.15 15.57 1.11
C GLN A 81 -21.44 14.98 2.34
N CYS A 82 -20.15 15.30 2.48
CA CYS A 82 -19.43 15.01 3.70
C CYS A 82 -19.83 16.02 4.79
N TYR A 83 -20.79 15.66 5.64
CA TYR A 83 -21.31 16.54 6.69
C TYR A 83 -20.22 17.12 7.60
N GLY A 84 -19.21 16.33 7.97
CA GLY A 84 -18.09 16.78 8.81
C GLY A 84 -17.14 17.79 8.14
N CYS A 85 -17.27 18.02 6.82
CA CYS A 85 -16.40 18.93 6.07
C CYS A 85 -17.12 20.15 5.49
N LEU A 86 -18.44 20.30 5.72
CA LEU A 86 -19.19 21.43 5.20
C LEU A 86 -18.53 22.78 5.56
N PRO A 87 -18.57 23.77 4.65
CA PRO A 87 -19.27 23.78 3.36
C PRO A 87 -18.46 23.16 2.20
N PHE A 88 -17.38 22.43 2.47
CA PHE A 88 -16.54 21.83 1.42
C PHE A 88 -17.26 20.67 0.72
N THR A 89 -17.49 20.81 -0.59
CA THR A 89 -18.25 19.85 -1.41
C THR A 89 -17.43 19.16 -2.49
N MET A 90 -16.14 19.48 -2.62
CA MET A 90 -15.29 18.85 -3.63
C MET A 90 -15.05 17.37 -3.30
N LYS A 91 -15.08 16.55 -4.35
CA LYS A 91 -14.79 15.11 -4.31
C LYS A 91 -13.49 14.83 -5.05
N LYS A 92 -12.80 13.77 -4.65
CA LYS A 92 -11.56 13.29 -5.28
C LYS A 92 -11.58 11.76 -5.33
N LEU A 93 -10.94 11.18 -6.33
CA LEU A 93 -10.72 9.74 -6.42
C LEU A 93 -9.46 9.36 -5.62
N TYR A 94 -9.56 8.31 -4.81
CA TYR A 94 -8.49 7.82 -3.95
C TYR A 94 -8.29 6.32 -4.17
N TYR A 95 -7.07 5.82 -3.96
CA TYR A 95 -6.86 4.39 -3.75
C TYR A 95 -7.38 3.98 -2.39
N ARG A 96 -7.99 2.79 -2.31
CA ARG A 96 -8.41 2.19 -1.05
C ARG A 96 -7.18 1.86 -0.19
N PRO A 97 -7.25 2.09 1.14
CA PRO A 97 -6.24 1.57 2.05
C PRO A 97 -6.11 0.05 1.92
N ALA A 98 -4.93 -0.48 2.19
CA ALA A 98 -4.63 -1.89 2.08
C ALA A 98 -3.98 -2.43 3.35
N VAL A 99 -3.96 -3.75 3.48
CA VAL A 99 -3.11 -4.48 4.42
C VAL A 99 -2.04 -5.15 3.58
N MET A 100 -0.79 -4.78 3.80
CA MET A 100 0.37 -5.32 3.12
C MET A 100 1.07 -6.29 4.06
N THR A 101 1.32 -7.49 3.58
CA THR A 101 2.02 -8.53 4.32
C THR A 101 3.48 -8.52 3.88
N VAL A 102 4.38 -8.39 4.84
CA VAL A 102 5.83 -8.41 4.60
C VAL A 102 6.46 -9.57 5.33
N ALA A 103 7.38 -10.25 4.66
CA ALA A 103 8.06 -11.42 5.16
C ALA A 103 9.59 -11.30 5.01
N ASP A 104 10.32 -11.84 5.97
CA ASP A 104 11.78 -11.97 5.94
C ASP A 104 12.17 -13.46 5.87
N GLY A 105 11.40 -14.24 5.12
CA GLY A 105 11.51 -15.70 5.00
C GLY A 105 10.95 -16.48 6.18
N ILE A 106 11.33 -16.14 7.42
CA ILE A 106 10.90 -16.87 8.64
C ILE A 106 9.72 -16.18 9.32
N HIS A 107 9.78 -14.85 9.41
CA HIS A 107 8.79 -14.04 10.10
C HIS A 107 7.94 -13.25 9.11
N GLU A 108 6.65 -13.09 9.44
CA GLU A 108 5.70 -12.34 8.64
C GLU A 108 4.89 -11.38 9.52
N VAL A 109 4.66 -10.16 9.03
CA VAL A 109 3.82 -9.16 9.68
C VAL A 109 2.90 -8.46 8.69
N CYS A 110 1.69 -8.15 9.16
CA CYS A 110 0.71 -7.36 8.41
C CYS A 110 0.85 -5.88 8.76
N ILE A 111 0.90 -5.03 7.73
CA ILE A 111 1.11 -3.59 7.83
C ILE A 111 -0.06 -2.86 7.17
N HIS A 112 -0.66 -1.92 7.88
CA HIS A 112 -1.67 -1.02 7.33
C HIS A 112 -1.03 0.00 6.38
N VAL A 113 -1.55 0.08 5.16
CA VAL A 113 -1.12 1.00 4.11
C VAL A 113 -2.24 2.00 3.83
N GLY A 114 -2.00 3.26 4.14
CA GLY A 114 -2.95 4.34 3.85
C GLY A 114 -3.07 4.66 2.36
N SER A 115 -4.18 5.27 1.95
CA SER A 115 -4.47 5.63 0.55
C SER A 115 -3.36 6.42 -0.15
N LYS A 116 -2.75 7.37 0.56
CA LYS A 116 -1.65 8.19 0.02
C LYS A 116 -0.40 7.36 -0.26
N LEU A 117 -0.14 6.35 0.59
CA LEU A 117 0.99 5.45 0.40
C LEU A 117 0.71 4.42 -0.69
N MET A 118 -0.56 4.01 -0.88
CA MET A 118 -0.93 3.23 -2.05
C MET A 118 -0.63 3.97 -3.36
N GLU A 119 -0.96 5.26 -3.44
CA GLU A 119 -0.60 6.09 -4.60
C GLU A 119 0.93 6.14 -4.80
N LYS A 120 1.70 6.24 -3.71
CA LYS A 120 3.18 6.24 -3.75
C LYS A 120 3.75 4.90 -4.23
N ILE A 121 3.21 3.77 -3.77
CA ILE A 121 3.59 2.42 -4.23
C ILE A 121 3.34 2.27 -5.73
N LEU A 122 2.24 2.85 -6.21
CA LEU A 122 1.90 2.92 -7.64
C LEU A 122 2.63 4.08 -8.35
N PHE A 123 3.85 4.42 -7.93
CA PHE A 123 4.70 5.45 -8.54
C PHE A 123 4.04 6.83 -8.69
N ASN A 124 3.18 7.21 -7.75
CA ASN A 124 2.40 8.45 -7.77
C ASN A 124 1.45 8.57 -8.97
N ILE A 125 1.04 7.45 -9.56
CA ILE A 125 -0.01 7.43 -10.58
C ILE A 125 -1.33 7.79 -9.89
N SER A 126 -1.87 8.97 -10.21
CA SER A 126 -3.16 9.40 -9.69
C SER A 126 -4.28 8.41 -10.09
N PRO A 127 -5.23 8.09 -9.19
CA PRO A 127 -6.39 7.25 -9.52
C PRO A 127 -7.15 7.73 -10.77
N ASP A 128 -7.24 9.05 -10.97
CA ASP A 128 -7.92 9.68 -12.11
C ASP A 128 -7.23 9.40 -13.46
N TRP A 129 -5.99 8.91 -13.43
CA TRP A 129 -5.18 8.66 -14.61
C TRP A 129 -5.21 7.20 -15.06
N LEU A 130 -5.71 6.26 -14.24
CA LEU A 130 -5.68 4.83 -14.56
C LEU A 130 -6.19 4.52 -15.98
N ASN A 131 -7.26 5.19 -16.44
CA ASN A 131 -7.84 4.94 -17.75
C ASN A 131 -7.24 5.78 -18.90
N ARG A 132 -6.27 6.64 -18.60
CA ARG A 132 -5.60 7.48 -19.61
C ARG A 132 -4.52 6.67 -20.31
N VAL A 133 -4.37 6.93 -21.61
CA VAL A 133 -3.27 6.40 -22.43
C VAL A 133 -2.01 7.22 -22.15
N ILE A 134 -0.87 6.56 -21.96
CA ILE A 134 0.41 7.20 -21.62
C ILE A 134 0.99 7.91 -22.84
N ALA A 135 1.05 7.21 -23.99
CA ALA A 135 1.53 7.76 -25.25
C ALA A 135 0.93 6.99 -26.46
N PRO A 136 0.28 7.66 -27.42
CA PRO A 136 0.03 7.09 -28.74
C PRO A 136 1.38 6.81 -29.44
N PRO A 137 1.60 5.70 -30.16
CA PRO A 137 0.65 4.69 -30.67
C PRO A 137 0.49 3.43 -29.78
N SER A 138 1.07 3.40 -28.59
CA SER A 138 1.28 2.16 -27.82
C SER A 138 0.03 1.54 -27.17
N GLU A 139 -1.14 2.20 -27.22
CA GLU A 139 -2.38 1.82 -26.50
C GLU A 139 -2.21 1.49 -24.99
N VAL A 140 -1.02 1.71 -24.41
CA VAL A 140 -0.73 1.41 -23.00
C VAL A 140 -1.40 2.45 -22.11
N THR A 141 -2.20 1.95 -21.17
CA THR A 141 -2.85 2.78 -20.14
C THR A 141 -2.03 2.81 -18.87
N PHE A 142 -2.19 3.86 -18.05
CA PHE A 142 -1.62 3.89 -16.70
C PHE A 142 -2.11 2.73 -15.84
N ARG A 143 -3.32 2.19 -16.11
CA ARG A 143 -3.83 0.96 -15.48
C ARG A 143 -2.95 -0.24 -15.80
N ALA A 144 -2.47 -0.39 -17.04
CA ALA A 144 -1.56 -1.48 -17.39
C ALA A 144 -0.24 -1.36 -16.60
N VAL A 145 0.33 -0.15 -16.55
CA VAL A 145 1.55 0.11 -15.76
C VAL A 145 1.32 -0.14 -14.27
N ALA A 146 0.20 0.31 -13.70
CA ALA A 146 -0.14 0.03 -12.30
C ALA A 146 -0.27 -1.48 -12.02
N ALA A 147 -0.83 -2.25 -12.97
CA ALA A 147 -0.92 -3.69 -12.85
C ALA A 147 0.45 -4.36 -12.89
N ASP A 148 1.32 -3.94 -13.81
CA ASP A 148 2.69 -4.43 -13.93
C ASP A 148 3.52 -4.09 -12.68
N LEU A 149 3.34 -2.91 -12.11
CA LEU A 149 3.98 -2.50 -10.86
C LEU A 149 3.56 -3.39 -9.68
N LEU A 150 2.26 -3.61 -9.49
CA LEU A 150 1.77 -4.51 -8.44
C LEU A 150 2.20 -5.96 -8.67
N HIS A 151 2.16 -6.42 -9.92
CA HIS A 151 2.62 -7.75 -10.27
C HIS A 151 4.11 -7.91 -9.96
N SER A 152 4.95 -6.94 -10.34
CA SER A 152 6.40 -6.96 -10.07
C SER A 152 6.73 -6.86 -8.59
N LEU A 153 5.96 -6.07 -7.84
CA LEU A 153 6.08 -5.94 -6.38
C LEU A 153 5.82 -7.26 -5.66
N LEU A 154 4.87 -8.05 -6.17
CA LEU A 154 4.38 -9.29 -5.54
C LEU A 154 4.97 -10.57 -6.14
N ALA A 155 5.62 -10.49 -7.31
CA ALA A 155 6.14 -11.65 -8.02
C ALA A 155 7.22 -12.37 -7.20
N GLY A 156 6.95 -13.63 -6.85
CA GLY A 156 7.97 -14.60 -6.40
C GLY A 156 8.78 -14.22 -5.15
N GLY A 157 8.19 -13.49 -4.19
CA GLY A 157 8.93 -12.93 -3.06
C GLY A 157 9.79 -11.76 -3.52
N GLY A 158 9.12 -10.73 -4.05
CA GLY A 158 9.72 -9.60 -4.75
C GLY A 158 10.96 -9.05 -4.04
N ALA A 159 11.84 -8.40 -4.80
CA ALA A 159 13.13 -7.91 -4.30
C ALA A 159 12.94 -7.26 -2.91
N PRO A 160 13.74 -7.67 -1.91
CA PRO A 160 13.56 -7.19 -0.55
C PRO A 160 13.54 -5.66 -0.58
N CYS A 161 12.58 -5.04 0.06
CA CYS A 161 12.42 -3.59 0.10
C CYS A 161 12.73 -3.10 1.51
N VAL A 162 13.21 -1.87 1.62
CA VAL A 162 13.32 -1.19 2.91
C VAL A 162 11.96 -0.58 3.23
N VAL A 163 11.32 -1.13 4.26
CA VAL A 163 9.99 -0.72 4.73
C VAL A 163 10.16 0.12 5.98
N LYS A 164 9.73 1.38 5.90
CA LYS A 164 9.65 2.29 7.04
C LYS A 164 8.26 2.20 7.64
N LEU A 165 8.17 1.78 8.89
CA LEU A 165 6.89 1.59 9.55
C LEU A 165 6.85 2.26 10.93
N HIS A 166 5.64 2.64 11.33
CA HIS A 166 5.30 3.00 12.69
C HIS A 166 4.66 1.78 13.35
N SER A 167 5.09 1.50 14.57
CA SER A 167 4.67 0.35 15.34
C SER A 167 4.04 0.75 16.66
N LEU A 168 3.05 -0.02 17.07
CA LEU A 168 2.41 0.12 18.36
C LEU A 168 2.28 -1.27 19.00
N PHE A 169 2.94 -1.42 20.15
CA PHE A 169 2.79 -2.55 21.05
C PHE A 169 2.08 -2.08 22.31
N VAL A 170 0.97 -2.74 22.64
CA VAL A 170 0.33 -2.66 23.96
C VAL A 170 0.64 -3.97 24.66
N LEU A 171 1.33 -3.91 25.79
CA LEU A 171 1.75 -5.09 26.56
C LEU A 171 0.93 -5.21 27.83
N ASP A 172 0.73 -6.45 28.30
CA ASP A 172 0.23 -6.72 29.64
C ASP A 172 1.35 -6.62 30.70
N GLU A 173 0.99 -6.95 31.95
CA GLU A 173 1.91 -6.94 33.10
C GLU A 173 3.08 -7.92 32.95
N ASN A 174 2.94 -8.96 32.12
CA ASN A 174 3.97 -9.97 31.86
C ASN A 174 4.77 -9.70 30.58
N SER A 175 4.65 -8.50 29.99
CA SER A 175 5.24 -8.15 28.70
C SER A 175 4.74 -9.01 27.52
N CYS A 176 3.54 -9.58 27.64
CA CYS A 176 2.85 -10.25 26.55
C CYS A 176 2.08 -9.22 25.70
N PRO A 177 2.21 -9.24 24.37
CA PRO A 177 1.54 -8.27 23.51
C PRO A 177 0.02 -8.52 23.46
N LEU A 178 -0.75 -7.57 23.97
CA LEU A 178 -2.21 -7.50 23.86
C LEU A 178 -2.65 -6.96 22.49
N GLN A 179 -1.91 -5.98 21.97
CA GLN A 179 -2.17 -5.37 20.67
C GLN A 179 -0.86 -5.10 19.94
N ARG A 180 -0.85 -5.38 18.65
CA ARG A 180 0.29 -5.15 17.76
C ARG A 180 -0.21 -4.56 16.46
N GLU A 181 0.12 -3.30 16.22
CA GLU A 181 -0.25 -2.60 15.00
C GLU A 181 0.97 -2.06 14.29
N PHE A 182 0.97 -2.23 12.97
CA PHE A 182 2.00 -1.68 12.09
C PHE A 182 1.33 -0.81 11.04
N SER A 183 1.84 0.40 10.86
CA SER A 183 1.40 1.33 9.84
C SER A 183 2.58 1.72 8.95
N LEU A 184 2.42 1.60 7.64
CA LEU A 184 3.45 2.02 6.70
C LEU A 184 3.63 3.54 6.80
N LEU A 185 4.88 3.98 6.79
CA LEU A 185 5.24 5.39 6.67
C LEU A 185 5.90 5.67 5.33
N ASP A 186 6.76 4.75 4.88
CA ASP A 186 7.42 4.85 3.58
C ASP A 186 7.90 3.48 3.09
N LEU A 187 8.10 3.36 1.78
CA LEU A 187 8.64 2.19 1.13
C LEU A 187 9.73 2.62 0.15
N TYR A 188 10.89 1.98 0.26
CA TYR A 188 12.01 2.18 -0.64
C TYR A 188 12.34 0.83 -1.30
N PRO A 189 12.28 0.73 -2.64
CA PRO A 189 12.84 -0.43 -3.30
C PRO A 189 14.33 -0.50 -2.94
N ASP A 190 14.83 -1.69 -2.63
CA ASP A 190 16.27 -1.89 -2.48
C ASP A 190 16.86 -1.67 -3.87
N SER A 191 17.37 -0.45 -4.09
CA SER A 191 18.14 -0.15 -5.27
C SER A 191 19.35 -1.06 -5.19
N GLY A 192 19.28 -2.20 -5.89
CA GLY A 192 20.42 -3.06 -6.05
C GLY A 192 21.60 -2.19 -6.46
N GLU A 193 22.78 -2.48 -5.90
CA GLU A 193 24.01 -1.92 -6.46
C GLU A 193 23.95 -2.09 -7.98
N PRO A 194 24.34 -1.07 -8.77
CA PRO A 194 24.45 -1.24 -10.20
C PRO A 194 25.44 -2.38 -10.43
N GLY A 195 24.94 -3.53 -10.87
CA GLY A 195 25.78 -4.56 -11.44
C GLY A 195 26.65 -3.91 -12.51
N PRO A 196 27.95 -4.27 -12.59
CA PRO A 196 28.89 -3.56 -13.43
C PRO A 196 28.34 -3.45 -14.85
N SER A 197 28.24 -2.21 -15.35
CA SER A 197 27.81 -1.88 -16.70
C SER A 197 28.34 -2.90 -17.70
N ALA A 198 27.46 -3.76 -18.21
CA ALA A 198 27.72 -4.46 -19.45
C ALA A 198 27.53 -3.43 -20.56
N LEU A 199 28.63 -2.77 -20.91
CA LEU A 199 28.83 -2.23 -22.24
C LEU A 199 28.52 -3.33 -23.25
N LEU A 200 27.49 -3.14 -24.07
CA LEU A 200 27.39 -3.57 -25.46
C LEU A 200 26.30 -2.74 -26.16
#